data_AF-A0A7C9CG95-F1
#
_entry.id   AF-A0A7C9CG95-F1
#
_cell.length_a   1.000
_cell.length_b   1.000
_cell.length_c   1.000
_cell.angle_alpha   90.00
_cell.angle_beta   90.00
_cell.angle_gamma   90.00
#
_symmetry.space_group_name_H-M   'P 1'
#
loop_
_entity.id
_entity.type
_entity.pdbx_description
1 polymer ?
#
loop_
_entity_poly.entity_id
_entity_poly.type
_entity_poly.pdbx_seq_one_letter_code
_entity_poly.pdbx_strand_id
1 'polypeptide(L)'
;MAGSVGGRRFSSNSPVAGTIRRIRLENFMCHSSLEIEFCDYVNFITGQNGSGKSAILTALCVAFGCRAKSTNRAATLKDFIKTGCSYATVQVEIKNEGDDAYKRELYGDTIIVERRITESTSATLIKDQQGR
;
A
#
# COMPACT_ATOMS: atom_id res chain seq x y z
N MET A 1 -20.76 -31.67 33.62
CA MET A 1 -19.38 -31.25 33.93
C MET A 1 -18.68 -30.88 32.63
N ALA A 2 -17.83 -29.86 32.71
CA ALA A 2 -17.32 -28.96 31.67
C ALA A 2 -17.08 -29.54 30.26
N GLY A 3 -17.64 -28.86 29.27
CA GLY A 3 -17.22 -28.98 27.87
C GLY A 3 -15.81 -28.43 27.69
N SER A 4 -14.98 -29.20 26.99
CA SER A 4 -13.63 -28.79 26.58
C SER A 4 -13.74 -27.55 25.69
N VAL A 5 -13.30 -26.41 26.21
CA VAL A 5 -13.03 -25.22 25.40
C VAL A 5 -11.81 -25.56 24.57
N GLY A 6 -12.03 -25.88 23.29
CA GLY A 6 -10.97 -26.03 22.30
C GLY A 6 -10.25 -24.69 22.16
N GLY A 7 -9.15 -24.53 22.90
CA GLY A 7 -8.22 -23.44 22.67
C GLY A 7 -7.73 -23.53 21.23
N ARG A 8 -8.07 -22.53 20.41
CA ARG A 8 -7.47 -22.40 19.08
C ARG A 8 -5.97 -22.38 19.30
N ARG A 9 -5.28 -23.42 18.83
CA ARG A 9 -3.84 -23.37 18.66
C ARG A 9 -3.57 -22.22 17.70
N PHE A 10 -3.00 -21.12 18.19
CA PHE A 10 -2.32 -20.20 17.31
C PHE A 10 -1.14 -20.97 16.72
N SER A 11 -1.30 -21.48 15.50
CA SER A 11 -0.17 -21.87 14.68
C SER A 11 0.68 -20.62 14.50
N SER A 12 1.89 -20.63 15.06
CA SER A 12 2.79 -19.49 15.15
C SER A 12 3.38 -19.04 13.81
N ASN A 13 2.71 -19.33 12.68
CA ASN A 13 3.20 -18.96 11.35
C ASN A 13 2.10 -18.88 10.27
N SER A 14 0.83 -18.72 10.63
CA SER A 14 -0.21 -18.50 9.62
C SER A 14 -0.04 -17.10 9.01
N PRO A 15 -0.01 -16.95 7.67
CA PRO A 15 0.09 -15.65 7.04
C PRO A 15 -1.09 -14.77 7.47
N VAL A 16 -0.78 -13.55 7.92
CA VAL A 16 -1.78 -12.58 8.35
C VAL A 16 -2.25 -11.79 7.13
N ALA A 17 -3.51 -11.95 6.75
CA ALA A 17 -4.13 -11.13 5.72
C ALA A 17 -4.15 -9.64 6.10
N GLY A 18 -4.12 -8.76 5.11
CA GLY A 18 -4.23 -7.32 5.31
C GLY A 18 -2.91 -6.60 5.61
N THR A 19 -1.78 -7.30 5.71
CA THR A 19 -0.46 -6.66 5.82
C THR A 19 0.01 -6.13 4.46
N ILE A 20 0.74 -5.02 4.48
CA ILE A 20 1.34 -4.44 3.26
C ILE A 20 2.58 -5.26 2.91
N ARG A 21 2.63 -5.80 1.69
CA ARG A 21 3.75 -6.60 1.17
C ARG A 21 4.73 -5.74 0.39
N ARG A 22 4.22 -4.85 -0.47
CA ARG A 22 5.06 -4.03 -1.37
C ARG A 22 4.40 -2.69 -1.66
N ILE A 23 5.23 -1.67 -1.87
CA ILE A 23 4.83 -0.39 -2.48
C ILE A 23 5.72 -0.08 -3.68
N ARG A 24 5.11 0.37 -4.78
CA ARG A 24 5.78 0.91 -5.96
C ARG A 24 5.31 2.33 -6.21
N LEU A 25 6.26 3.23 -6.41
CA LEU A 25 6.02 4.64 -6.74
C LEU A 25 6.62 4.94 -8.11
N GLU A 26 5.87 5.64 -8.93
CA GLU A 26 6.34 6.17 -10.21
C GLU A 26 6.00 7.65 -10.28
N ASN A 27 7.00 8.48 -10.59
CA ASN A 27 6.86 9.94 -10.72
C ASN A 27 6.14 10.60 -9.53
N PHE A 28 6.41 10.14 -8.31
CA PHE A 28 5.75 10.59 -7.09
C PHE A 28 6.70 11.44 -6.23
N MET A 29 6.37 12.70 -6.03
CA MET A 29 7.16 13.70 -5.28
C MET A 29 8.63 13.75 -5.77
N CYS A 30 9.58 13.31 -4.96
CA CYS A 30 11.01 13.30 -5.33
C CYS A 30 11.43 12.03 -6.08
N HIS A 31 10.59 10.99 -6.12
CA HIS A 31 10.93 9.68 -6.66
C HIS A 31 10.46 9.52 -8.12
N SER A 32 11.38 9.26 -9.04
CA SER A 32 11.02 8.85 -10.41
C SER A 32 10.53 7.39 -10.44
N SER A 33 11.23 6.52 -9.71
CA SER A 33 10.87 5.12 -9.49
C SER A 33 11.39 4.69 -8.12
N LEU A 34 10.53 4.08 -7.31
CA LEU A 34 10.89 3.50 -6.01
C LEU A 34 10.07 2.23 -5.80
N GLU A 35 10.73 1.17 -5.35
CA GLU A 35 10.09 -0.08 -4.96
C GLU A 35 10.61 -0.51 -3.59
N ILE A 36 9.70 -0.86 -2.69
CA ILE A 36 10.03 -1.34 -1.35
C ILE A 36 9.19 -2.56 -1.05
N GLU A 37 9.85 -3.65 -0.67
CA GLU A 37 9.24 -4.82 -0.06
C GLU A 37 9.26 -4.67 1.47
N PHE A 38 8.14 -4.99 2.11
CA PHE A 38 7.99 -4.93 3.56
C PHE A 38 8.05 -6.33 4.17
N CYS A 39 8.62 -6.41 5.36
CA CYS A 39 8.53 -7.58 6.23
C CYS A 39 7.14 -7.69 6.85
N ASP A 40 6.74 -8.90 7.25
CA ASP A 40 5.40 -9.20 7.79
C ASP A 40 5.06 -8.46 9.11
N TYR A 41 6.07 -8.00 9.85
CA TYR A 41 5.89 -7.39 11.17
C TYR A 41 6.35 -5.92 11.19
N VAL A 42 7.53 -5.65 11.75
CA VAL A 42 8.03 -4.30 11.96
C VAL A 42 9.02 -3.93 10.86
N ASN A 43 8.81 -2.76 10.26
CA ASN A 43 9.64 -2.21 9.19
C ASN A 43 10.25 -0.88 9.63
N PHE A 44 11.57 -0.74 9.54
CA PHE A 44 12.28 0.49 9.86
C PHE A 44 12.74 1.18 8.57
N ILE A 45 12.14 2.33 8.26
CA ILE A 45 12.54 3.16 7.11
C ILE A 45 13.54 4.21 7.60
N THR A 46 14.82 4.02 7.27
CA THR A 46 15.93 4.90 7.70
C THR A 46 16.58 5.61 6.51
N GLY A 47 17.44 6.60 6.78
CA GLY A 47 18.15 7.37 5.75
C GLY A 47 18.31 8.85 6.12
N GLN A 48 19.12 9.57 5.35
CA GLN A 48 19.44 10.99 5.59
C GLN A 48 18.21 11.90 5.52
N ASN A 49 18.26 13.05 6.20
CA ASN A 49 17.19 14.06 6.09
C ASN A 49 17.05 14.53 4.64
N GLY A 50 15.81 14.66 4.17
CA GLY A 50 15.53 15.01 2.77
C GLY A 50 15.53 13.84 1.77
N SER A 51 15.90 12.61 2.16
CA SER A 51 15.98 11.46 1.24
C SER A 51 14.63 10.91 0.73
N GLY A 52 13.51 11.55 1.05
CA GLY A 52 12.19 11.13 0.59
C GLY A 52 11.49 10.04 1.41
N LYS A 53 11.96 9.71 2.63
CA LYS A 53 11.33 8.70 3.52
C LYS A 53 9.84 8.96 3.77
N SER A 54 9.49 10.20 4.11
CA SER A 54 8.10 10.59 4.38
C SER A 54 7.20 10.49 3.14
N ALA A 55 7.78 10.43 1.93
CA ALA A 55 7.00 10.20 0.71
C ALA A 55 6.41 8.80 0.68
N ILE A 56 7.04 7.80 1.32
CA ILE A 56 6.51 6.43 1.42
C ILE A 56 5.23 6.41 2.25
N LEU A 57 5.25 7.04 3.43
CA LEU A 57 4.05 7.18 4.28
C LEU A 57 2.95 7.99 3.56
N THR A 58 3.34 9.07 2.90
CA THR A 58 2.42 9.93 2.13
C THR A 58 1.75 9.15 1.00
N ALA A 59 2.53 8.33 0.28
CA ALA A 59 2.03 7.48 -0.78
C ALA A 59 1.04 6.43 -0.25
N LEU A 60 1.32 5.78 0.90
CA LEU A 60 0.37 4.87 1.55
C LEU A 60 -0.96 5.57 1.89
N CYS A 61 -0.91 6.76 2.49
CA CYS A 61 -2.11 7.55 2.76
C CYS A 61 -2.91 7.84 1.46
N VAL A 62 -2.22 8.27 0.40
CA VAL A 62 -2.85 8.61 -0.88
C VAL A 62 -3.44 7.37 -1.57
N ALA A 63 -2.76 6.22 -1.53
CA ALA A 63 -3.24 4.96 -2.08
C ALA A 63 -4.56 4.53 -1.42
N PHE A 64 -4.66 4.68 -0.10
CA PHE A 64 -5.85 4.36 0.69
C PHE A 64 -6.88 5.48 0.77
N GLY A 65 -6.79 6.49 -0.10
CA GLY A 65 -7.83 7.49 -0.28
C GLY A 65 -7.83 8.65 0.71
N CYS A 66 -6.76 8.85 1.47
CA CYS A 66 -6.60 10.07 2.25
C CYS A 66 -6.60 11.30 1.33
N ARG A 67 -7.26 12.37 1.79
CA ARG A 67 -7.26 13.66 1.06
C ARG A 67 -5.85 14.25 1.07
N ALA A 68 -5.44 14.89 -0.03
CA ALA A 68 -4.12 15.51 -0.15
C ALA A 68 -3.79 16.45 1.04
N LYS A 69 -4.74 17.34 1.40
CA LYS A 69 -4.59 18.26 2.53
C LYS A 69 -4.33 17.56 3.86
N SER A 70 -4.89 16.36 4.07
CA SER A 70 -4.71 15.60 5.31
C SER A 70 -3.29 15.07 5.49
N THR A 71 -2.47 15.05 4.43
CA THR A 71 -1.06 14.63 4.51
C THR A 71 -0.15 15.75 5.03
N ASN A 72 -0.63 17.00 5.09
CA ASN A 72 0.20 18.21 5.31
C ASN A 72 1.36 18.37 4.32
N ARG A 73 1.30 17.72 3.15
CA ARG A 73 2.34 17.78 2.11
C ARG A 73 1.89 18.47 0.82
N ALA A 74 0.59 18.48 0.54
CA ALA A 74 0.03 18.96 -0.72
C ALA A 74 -1.38 19.52 -0.52
N ALA A 75 -1.79 20.47 -1.37
CA ALA A 75 -3.15 21.01 -1.36
C ALA A 75 -4.12 20.14 -2.18
N THR A 76 -3.62 19.57 -3.27
CA THR A 76 -4.36 18.74 -4.23
C THR A 76 -3.53 17.50 -4.60
N LEU A 77 -4.18 16.49 -5.21
CA LEU A 77 -3.48 15.24 -5.55
C LEU A 77 -2.41 15.43 -6.62
N LYS A 78 -2.63 16.31 -7.60
CA LYS A 78 -1.65 16.60 -8.66
C LYS A 78 -0.35 17.18 -8.13
N ASP A 79 -0.37 17.83 -6.95
CA ASP A 79 0.84 18.37 -6.34
C ASP A 79 1.79 17.25 -5.84
N PHE A 80 1.34 16.00 -5.83
CA PHE A 80 2.22 14.83 -5.62
C PHE A 80 2.91 14.34 -6.88
N ILE A 81 2.54 14.83 -8.06
CA ILE A 81 3.23 14.51 -9.30
C ILE A 81 4.63 15.13 -9.25
N LYS A 82 5.64 14.31 -9.52
CA LYS A 82 7.02 14.76 -9.60
C LYS A 82 7.13 15.90 -10.63
N THR A 83 7.82 16.97 -10.24
CA THR A 83 8.05 18.12 -11.14
C THR A 83 8.62 17.68 -12.47
N GLY A 84 7.99 18.10 -13.57
CA GLY A 84 8.37 17.74 -14.94
C GLY A 84 7.69 16.47 -15.47
N CYS A 85 6.89 15.77 -14.67
CA CYS A 85 6.10 14.62 -15.08
C CYS A 85 4.62 15.01 -15.26
N SER A 86 3.88 14.24 -16.07
CA SER A 86 2.45 14.48 -16.33
C SER A 86 1.51 13.61 -15.49
N TYR A 87 2.06 12.63 -14.77
CA TYR A 87 1.33 11.70 -13.94
C TYR A 87 2.20 11.16 -12.79
N ALA A 88 1.54 10.58 -11.79
CA ALA A 88 2.16 9.76 -10.77
C ALA A 88 1.34 8.48 -10.55
N THR A 89 2.01 7.39 -10.20
CA THR A 89 1.36 6.13 -9.83
C THR A 89 1.85 5.71 -8.45
N VAL A 90 0.91 5.33 -7.59
CA VAL A 90 1.19 4.64 -6.32
C VAL A 90 0.50 3.29 -6.36
N GLN A 91 1.25 2.22 -6.26
CA GLN A 91 0.74 0.85 -6.23
C GLN A 91 1.13 0.21 -4.90
N VAL A 92 0.15 -0.35 -4.19
CA VAL A 92 0.33 -1.02 -2.90
C VAL A 92 -0.20 -2.43 -3.01
N GLU A 93 0.63 -3.40 -2.66
CA GLU A 93 0.24 -4.81 -2.59
C GLU A 93 -0.02 -5.21 -1.15
N ILE A 94 -1.18 -5.81 -0.95
CA ILE A 94 -1.68 -6.25 0.36
C ILE A 94 -1.77 -7.78 0.32
N LYS A 95 -1.20 -8.42 1.35
CA LYS A 95 -1.26 -9.87 1.52
C LYS A 95 -2.72 -10.32 1.69
N ASN A 96 -3.13 -11.31 0.92
CA ASN A 96 -4.49 -11.85 0.91
C ASN A 96 -4.49 -13.38 1.09
N GLU A 97 -3.74 -13.84 2.09
CA GLU A 97 -3.54 -15.24 2.43
C GLU A 97 -4.00 -15.51 3.86
N GLY A 98 -4.27 -16.78 4.19
CA GLY A 98 -4.72 -17.19 5.51
C GLY A 98 -6.24 -17.21 5.66
N ASP A 99 -6.70 -17.53 6.87
CA ASP A 99 -8.12 -17.75 7.17
C ASP A 99 -8.96 -16.47 7.02
N ASP A 100 -8.32 -15.31 7.19
CA ASP A 100 -8.95 -13.98 7.10
C ASP A 100 -8.78 -13.33 5.71
N ALA A 101 -8.40 -14.10 4.69
CA ALA A 101 -8.25 -13.58 3.32
C ALA A 101 -9.59 -13.03 2.77
N TYR A 102 -9.53 -11.84 2.18
CA TYR A 102 -10.69 -11.16 1.60
C TYR A 102 -10.93 -11.62 0.16
N LYS A 103 -12.04 -12.33 -0.08
CA LYS A 103 -12.48 -12.78 -1.41
C LYS A 103 -11.33 -13.38 -2.22
N ARG A 104 -10.63 -14.34 -1.62
CA ARG A 104 -9.39 -14.92 -2.18
C ARG A 104 -9.60 -15.55 -3.56
N GLU A 105 -10.80 -16.07 -3.82
CA GLU A 105 -11.22 -16.57 -5.13
C GLU A 105 -11.27 -15.49 -6.22
N LEU A 106 -11.51 -14.23 -5.85
CA LEU A 106 -11.57 -13.10 -6.78
C LEU A 106 -10.20 -12.45 -6.96
N TYR A 107 -9.48 -12.19 -5.86
CA TYR A 107 -8.24 -11.42 -5.90
C TYR A 107 -6.98 -12.27 -5.88
N GLY A 108 -7.05 -13.55 -5.50
CA GLY A 108 -5.88 -14.39 -5.25
C GLY A 108 -5.19 -14.05 -3.93
N ASP A 109 -3.90 -14.36 -3.85
CA ASP A 109 -3.08 -14.24 -2.64
C ASP A 109 -2.59 -12.81 -2.39
N THR A 110 -2.88 -11.88 -3.30
CA THR A 110 -2.51 -10.47 -3.19
C THR A 110 -3.59 -9.58 -3.78
N ILE A 111 -3.97 -8.54 -3.04
CA ILE A 111 -4.82 -7.45 -3.54
C ILE A 111 -3.91 -6.28 -3.89
N ILE A 112 -4.07 -5.74 -5.09
CA ILE A 112 -3.28 -4.60 -5.55
C ILE A 112 -4.16 -3.35 -5.57
N VAL A 113 -3.81 -2.35 -4.75
CA VAL A 113 -4.44 -1.03 -4.77
C VAL A 113 -3.56 -0.09 -5.58
N GLU A 114 -4.07 0.42 -6.70
CA GLU A 114 -3.35 1.36 -7.56
C GLU A 114 -4.06 2.70 -7.61
N ARG A 115 -3.34 3.77 -7.23
CA ARG A 115 -3.76 5.15 -7.39
C ARG A 115 -2.99 5.77 -8.54
N ARG A 116 -3.68 6.10 -9.64
CA ARG A 116 -3.13 6.88 -10.74
C ARG A 116 -3.57 8.33 -10.61
N ILE A 117 -2.62 9.25 -10.67
CA ILE A 117 -2.82 10.70 -10.54
C ILE A 117 -2.34 11.36 -11.81
N THR A 118 -3.15 12.26 -12.36
CA THR A 118 -2.81 13.12 -13.50
C THR A 118 -3.12 14.57 -13.13
N GLU A 119 -2.76 15.51 -13.99
CA GLU A 119 -3.07 16.93 -13.79
C GLU A 119 -4.56 17.24 -13.62
N SER A 120 -5.44 16.43 -14.25
CA SER A 120 -6.89 16.68 -14.29
C SER A 120 -7.71 15.68 -13.47
N THR A 121 -7.23 14.45 -13.31
CA THR A 121 -8.01 13.35 -12.72
C THR A 121 -7.15 12.48 -11.79
N SER A 122 -7.83 11.76 -10.89
CA SER A 122 -7.22 10.66 -10.15
C SER A 122 -8.18 9.48 -10.11
N ALA A 123 -7.67 8.26 -10.29
CA ALA A 123 -8.43 7.03 -10.19
C ALA A 123 -7.79 6.08 -9.17
N THR A 124 -8.63 5.36 -8.43
CA THR A 124 -8.20 4.20 -7.64
C THR A 124 -8.74 2.94 -8.32
N LEU A 125 -7.85 2.00 -8.59
CA LEU A 125 -8.17 0.67 -9.09
C LEU A 125 -7.80 -0.35 -8.02
N ILE A 126 -8.65 -1.37 -7.86
CA ILE A 126 -8.36 -2.56 -7.06
C ILE A 126 -8.23 -3.69 -8.05
N LYS A 127 -7.08 -4.38 -8.05
CA LYS A 127 -6.74 -5.42 -9.01
C LYS A 127 -6.49 -6.74 -8.29
N ASP A 128 -6.67 -7.85 -9.01
CA ASP A 128 -6.25 -9.18 -8.57
C ASP A 128 -4.72 -9.32 -8.56
N GLN A 129 -4.21 -10.45 -8.07
CA GLN A 129 -2.78 -10.77 -8.05
C GLN A 129 -2.10 -10.78 -9.43
N GLN A 130 -2.88 -10.84 -10.52
CA GLN A 130 -2.40 -10.79 -11.90
C GLN A 130 -2.43 -9.36 -12.46
N GLY A 131 -2.89 -8.38 -11.68
CA GLY A 131 -2.99 -6.98 -12.07
C GLY A 131 -4.21 -6.67 -12.95
N ARG A 132 -5.25 -7.50 -12.92
CA ARG A 132 -6.51 -7.30 -13.67
C ARG A 132 -7.56 -6.58 -12.84
#